data_AF-A0A938S6Z6-F1
#
_entry.id   AF-A0A938S6Z6-F1
#
_cell.length_a   1.000
_cell.length_b   1.000
_cell.length_c   1.000
_cell.angle_alpha   90.00
_cell.angle_beta   90.00
_cell.angle_gamma   90.00
#
_symmetry.space_group_name_H-M   'P 1'
#
loop_
_entity.id
_entity.type
_entity.pdbx_description
1 polymer ?
#
loop_
_entity_poly.entity_id
_entity_poly.type
_entity_poly.pdbx_seq_one_letter_code
_entity_poly.pdbx_strand_id
1 'polypeptide(L)'
;MASNTHEVTLGGVHYTWDGNSWFETKSFLRPPTGIVSKLNALVRDSLASEDTTITDANLLMDRARQARESQQFERAVALLRRVLVIRPDSESALAILCSVLRAQGLPDRALAETDLFDHSNYPPLITSRAAAMCDLARWEQAKKLIGRVLAMPGDHGEAFSVVHRIKGARPDLYPPKDQGN
;
A
#
# COMPACT_ATOMS: atom_id res chain seq x y z
N MET A 1 18.97 3.94 -20.02
CA MET A 1 18.06 3.44 -18.97
C MET A 1 18.85 2.45 -18.15
N ALA A 2 19.22 2.79 -16.92
CA ALA A 2 19.91 1.83 -16.05
C ALA A 2 18.92 0.70 -15.76
N SER A 3 19.25 -0.52 -16.17
CA SER A 3 18.52 -1.72 -15.73
C SER A 3 18.61 -1.73 -14.21
N ASN A 4 17.49 -1.53 -13.54
CA ASN A 4 17.43 -1.43 -12.08
C ASN A 4 17.40 -2.82 -11.43
N THR A 5 18.29 -3.67 -11.95
CA THR A 5 18.42 -5.06 -11.63
C THR A 5 19.39 -5.23 -10.48
N HIS A 6 18.98 -6.01 -9.47
CA HIS A 6 19.84 -6.35 -8.35
C HIS A 6 20.10 -7.84 -8.34
N GLU A 7 21.35 -8.20 -8.05
CA GLU A 7 21.78 -9.59 -7.95
C GLU A 7 22.23 -9.90 -6.53
N VAL A 8 21.76 -11.02 -6.00
CA VAL A 8 22.06 -11.45 -4.63
C VAL A 8 22.32 -12.94 -4.64
N THR A 9 23.35 -13.37 -3.91
CA THR A 9 23.62 -14.78 -3.66
C THR A 9 23.20 -15.13 -2.24
N LEU A 10 22.31 -16.12 -2.09
CA LEU A 10 21.84 -16.60 -0.79
C LEU A 10 21.87 -18.12 -0.75
N GLY A 11 22.65 -18.70 0.18
CA GLY A 11 22.77 -20.15 0.32
C GLY A 11 23.36 -20.86 -0.91
N GLY A 12 24.21 -20.18 -1.68
CA GLY A 12 24.80 -20.70 -2.92
C GLY A 12 23.91 -20.59 -4.16
N VAL A 13 22.69 -20.07 -4.03
CA VAL A 13 21.78 -19.81 -5.15
C VAL A 13 21.85 -18.33 -5.54
N HIS A 14 21.93 -18.07 -6.84
CA HIS A 14 21.96 -16.72 -7.40
C HIS A 14 20.54 -16.27 -7.75
N TYR A 15 20.16 -15.10 -7.28
CA TYR A 15 18.87 -14.48 -7.51
C TYR A 15 19.03 -13.14 -8.19
N THR A 16 18.14 -12.85 -9.13
CA THR A 16 18.04 -11.57 -9.81
C THR A 16 16.67 -10.96 -9.53
N TRP A 17 16.66 -9.66 -9.31
CA TRP A 17 15.46 -8.85 -9.20
C TRP A 17 15.34 -7.95 -10.41
N ASP A 18 14.20 -7.96 -11.09
CA ASP A 18 13.91 -7.15 -12.29
C ASP A 18 13.35 -5.76 -11.97
N GLY A 19 13.30 -5.39 -10.70
CA GLY A 19 12.60 -4.19 -10.23
C GLY A 19 11.17 -4.47 -9.76
N ASN A 20 10.63 -5.67 -9.91
CA ASN A 20 9.28 -5.99 -9.45
C ASN A 20 9.22 -7.32 -8.70
N SER A 21 10.02 -8.32 -9.11
CA SER A 21 10.01 -9.66 -8.53
C SER A 21 11.39 -10.32 -8.58
N TRP A 22 11.62 -11.19 -7.61
CA TRP A 22 12.81 -12.03 -7.57
C TRP A 22 12.60 -13.31 -8.36
N PHE A 23 13.65 -13.78 -9.01
CA PHE A 23 13.74 -15.10 -9.63
C PHE A 23 15.16 -15.64 -9.46
N GLU A 24 15.30 -16.96 -9.39
CA GLU A 24 16.60 -17.60 -9.48
C GLU A 24 17.18 -17.36 -10.89
N THR A 25 18.42 -16.87 -10.97
CA THR A 25 19.02 -16.36 -12.21
C THR A 25 19.13 -17.42 -13.31
N LYS A 26 19.30 -18.70 -12.95
CA LYS A 26 19.46 -19.79 -13.92
C LYS A 26 18.14 -20.44 -14.33
N SER A 27 17.27 -20.70 -13.36
CA SER A 27 16.03 -21.46 -13.57
C SER A 27 14.83 -20.55 -13.86
N PHE A 28 14.95 -19.24 -13.61
CA PHE A 28 13.87 -18.25 -13.65
C PHE A 28 12.70 -18.56 -12.71
N LEU A 29 12.91 -19.46 -11.75
CA LEU A 29 11.88 -19.83 -10.78
C LEU A 29 11.76 -18.74 -9.71
N ARG A 30 10.52 -18.38 -9.40
CA ARG A 30 10.21 -17.45 -8.30
C ARG A 30 10.56 -18.11 -6.96
N PRO A 31 11.40 -17.49 -6.13
CA PRO A 31 11.75 -18.07 -4.84
C PRO A 31 10.55 -18.03 -3.87
N PRO A 32 10.53 -18.92 -2.85
CA PRO A 32 9.52 -18.86 -1.80
C PRO A 32 9.50 -17.51 -1.07
N THR A 33 8.34 -17.13 -0.52
CA THR A 33 8.17 -15.83 0.17
C THR A 33 9.20 -15.58 1.26
N GLY A 34 9.54 -16.60 2.07
CA GLY A 34 10.57 -16.46 3.11
C GLY A 34 11.97 -16.16 2.57
N ILE A 35 12.28 -16.59 1.34
CA ILE A 35 13.52 -16.24 0.64
C ILE A 35 13.41 -14.82 0.09
N VAL A 36 12.29 -14.47 -0.55
CA VAL A 36 12.02 -13.09 -1.05
C VAL A 36 12.21 -12.06 0.07
N SER A 37 11.67 -12.30 1.27
CA SER A 37 11.83 -11.38 2.40
C SER A 37 13.30 -11.18 2.79
N LYS A 38 14.12 -12.24 2.74
CA LYS A 38 15.57 -12.14 3.01
C LYS A 38 16.28 -11.36 1.90
N LEU A 39 15.97 -11.63 0.64
CA LEU A 39 16.55 -10.93 -0.51
C LEU A 39 16.20 -9.43 -0.47
N ASN A 40 14.94 -9.09 -0.18
CA ASN A 40 14.50 -7.71 0.00
C ASN A 40 15.26 -6.98 1.12
N ALA A 41 15.58 -7.68 2.21
CA ALA A 41 16.37 -7.10 3.30
C ALA A 41 17.82 -6.83 2.88
N LEU A 42 18.41 -7.68 2.04
CA LEU A 42 19.80 -7.54 1.56
C LEU A 42 20.00 -6.36 0.61
N VAL A 43 19.00 -6.04 -0.23
CA VAL A 43 19.10 -4.91 -1.18
C VAL A 43 18.59 -3.58 -0.63
N ARG A 44 17.98 -3.59 0.57
CA ARG A 44 17.28 -2.42 1.13
C ARG A 44 18.14 -1.16 1.17
N ASP A 45 19.37 -1.27 1.66
CA ASP A 45 20.22 -0.11 1.89
C ASP A 45 20.79 0.44 0.57
N SER A 46 21.12 -0.43 -0.39
CA SER A 46 21.51 -0.04 -1.76
C SER A 46 20.38 0.73 -2.44
N LEU A 47 19.16 0.18 -2.40
CA LEU A 47 18.00 0.81 -3.00
C LEU A 47 17.69 2.17 -2.38
N ALA A 48 17.77 2.27 -1.05
CA ALA A 48 17.59 3.53 -0.34
C ALA A 48 18.63 4.58 -0.76
N SER A 49 19.89 4.17 -0.95
CA SER A 49 20.97 5.04 -1.42
C SER A 49 20.72 5.54 -2.85
N GLU A 50 20.34 4.67 -3.77
CA GLU A 50 20.03 5.04 -5.16
C GLU A 50 18.89 6.06 -5.24
N ASP A 51 17.85 5.83 -4.43
CA ASP A 51 16.67 6.67 -4.43
C ASP A 51 16.95 8.12 -4.00
N THR A 52 18.02 8.37 -3.24
CA THR A 52 18.38 9.74 -2.79
C THR A 52 18.58 10.71 -3.95
N THR A 53 19.00 10.20 -5.11
CA THR A 53 19.30 11.01 -6.31
C THR A 53 18.04 11.35 -7.13
N ILE A 54 16.92 10.68 -6.87
CA ILE A 54 15.70 10.81 -7.68
C ILE A 54 14.99 12.13 -7.36
N THR A 55 14.75 12.97 -8.37
CA THR A 55 13.97 14.22 -8.20
C THR A 55 12.62 14.17 -8.90
N ASP A 56 12.43 13.28 -9.86
CA ASP A 56 11.17 13.12 -10.57
C ASP A 56 10.11 12.45 -9.69
N ALA A 57 8.97 13.13 -9.54
CA ALA A 57 7.89 12.67 -8.65
C ALA A 57 7.19 11.40 -9.16
N ASN A 58 7.17 11.14 -10.48
CA ASN A 58 6.57 9.90 -11.00
C ASN A 58 7.48 8.71 -10.70
N LEU A 59 8.79 8.86 -10.91
CA LEU A 59 9.75 7.82 -10.56
C LEU A 59 9.79 7.56 -9.04
N LEU A 60 9.67 8.60 -8.20
CA LEU A 60 9.52 8.42 -6.75
C LEU A 60 8.25 7.62 -6.40
N MET A 61 7.15 7.86 -7.10
CA MET A 61 5.90 7.10 -6.91
C MET A 61 6.05 5.63 -7.30
N ASP A 62 6.72 5.34 -8.41
CA ASP A 62 6.97 3.96 -8.86
C ASP A 62 7.86 3.22 -7.85
N ARG A 63 8.93 3.88 -7.38
CA ARG A 63 9.81 3.35 -6.32
C ARG A 63 9.06 3.14 -5.00
N ALA A 64 8.15 4.04 -4.63
CA ALA A 64 7.36 3.90 -3.42
C ALA A 64 6.42 2.70 -3.48
N ARG A 65 5.78 2.47 -4.62
CA ARG A 65 4.90 1.31 -4.83
C ARG A 65 5.68 -0.01 -4.75
N GLN A 66 6.82 -0.07 -5.42
CA GLN A 66 7.76 -1.18 -5.36
C GLN A 66 8.25 -1.45 -3.92
N ALA A 67 8.60 -0.39 -3.19
CA ALA A 67 9.03 -0.50 -1.79
C ALA A 67 7.90 -1.02 -0.88
N ARG A 68 6.64 -0.56 -1.09
CA ARG A 68 5.47 -1.10 -0.38
C ARG A 68 5.30 -2.60 -0.64
N GLU A 69 5.33 -3.01 -1.90
CA GLU A 69 5.17 -4.41 -2.30
C GLU A 69 6.29 -5.30 -1.76
N SER A 70 7.50 -4.76 -1.65
CA SER A 70 8.66 -5.42 -1.06
C SER A 70 8.70 -5.39 0.47
N GLN A 71 7.65 -4.86 1.12
CA GLN A 71 7.54 -4.64 2.57
C GLN A 71 8.65 -3.75 3.16
N GLN A 72 9.30 -2.93 2.34
CA GLN A 72 10.28 -1.93 2.75
C GLN A 72 9.55 -0.64 3.16
N PHE A 73 8.72 -0.73 4.19
CA PHE A 73 7.76 0.33 4.53
C PHE A 73 8.42 1.68 4.87
N GLU A 74 9.54 1.68 5.60
CA GLU A 74 10.28 2.92 5.91
C GLU A 74 10.76 3.63 4.64
N ARG A 75 11.29 2.88 3.67
CA ARG A 75 11.71 3.40 2.37
C ARG A 75 10.51 3.95 1.60
N ALA A 76 9.38 3.23 1.59
CA ALA A 76 8.16 3.69 0.94
C ALA A 76 7.65 5.01 1.54
N VAL A 77 7.63 5.14 2.88
CA VAL A 77 7.25 6.40 3.56
C VAL A 77 8.19 7.53 3.16
N ALA A 78 9.50 7.34 3.20
CA ALA A 78 10.48 8.37 2.84
C ALA A 78 10.29 8.87 1.40
N LEU A 79 10.05 7.96 0.46
CA LEU A 79 9.76 8.29 -0.94
C LEU A 79 8.45 9.07 -1.08
N LEU A 80 7.37 8.62 -0.45
CA LEU A 80 6.06 9.27 -0.52
C LEU A 80 6.09 10.67 0.10
N ARG A 81 6.86 10.89 1.17
CA ARG A 81 7.07 12.23 1.73
C ARG A 81 7.71 13.18 0.74
N ARG A 82 8.70 12.71 -0.03
CA ARG A 82 9.33 13.51 -1.09
C ARG A 82 8.34 13.81 -2.21
N VAL A 83 7.51 12.85 -2.60
CA VAL A 83 6.42 13.09 -3.56
C VAL A 83 5.48 14.18 -3.03
N LEU A 84 5.08 14.12 -1.76
CA LEU A 84 4.16 15.10 -1.15
C LEU A 84 4.79 16.48 -0.95
N VAL A 85 6.13 16.59 -0.87
CA VAL A 85 6.79 17.91 -0.94
C VAL A 85 6.66 18.52 -2.34
N ILE A 86 6.75 17.71 -3.39
CA ILE A 86 6.67 18.16 -4.80
C ILE A 86 5.20 18.38 -5.22
N ARG A 87 4.29 17.51 -4.76
CA ARG A 87 2.86 17.50 -5.07
C ARG A 87 2.04 17.30 -3.77
N PRO A 88 1.83 18.37 -2.99
CA PRO A 88 1.19 18.28 -1.67
C PRO A 88 -0.24 17.74 -1.68
N ASP A 89 -0.94 17.87 -2.80
CA ASP A 89 -2.32 17.45 -3.04
C ASP A 89 -2.43 16.08 -3.73
N SER A 90 -1.33 15.33 -3.84
CA SER A 90 -1.35 14.02 -4.51
C SER A 90 -2.11 12.97 -3.69
N GLU A 91 -3.40 12.83 -3.97
CA GLU A 91 -4.28 11.84 -3.32
C GLU A 91 -3.81 10.39 -3.55
N SER A 92 -3.16 10.12 -4.68
CA SER A 92 -2.55 8.82 -4.96
C SER A 92 -1.35 8.53 -4.05
N ALA A 93 -0.48 9.51 -3.79
CA ALA A 93 0.60 9.37 -2.83
C ALA A 93 0.07 9.20 -1.40
N LEU A 94 -0.96 9.98 -1.02
CA LEU A 94 -1.61 9.87 0.28
C LEU A 94 -2.28 8.50 0.48
N ALA A 95 -2.92 7.93 -0.55
CA ALA A 95 -3.51 6.60 -0.48
C ALA A 95 -2.46 5.53 -0.19
N ILE A 96 -1.33 5.56 -0.89
CA ILE A 96 -0.22 4.64 -0.66
C ILE A 96 0.37 4.85 0.73
N LEU A 97 0.58 6.11 1.17
CA LEU A 97 1.12 6.42 2.49
C LEU A 97 0.21 5.90 3.61
N CYS A 98 -1.09 6.12 3.48
CA CYS A 98 -2.11 5.59 4.39
C CYS A 98 -2.03 4.06 4.46
N SER A 99 -1.98 3.38 3.30
CA SER A 99 -1.83 1.93 3.22
C SER A 99 -0.54 1.42 3.87
N VAL A 100 0.58 2.11 3.69
CA VAL A 100 1.89 1.74 4.26
C VAL A 100 1.88 1.91 5.78
N LEU A 101 1.40 3.05 6.30
CA LEU A 101 1.33 3.31 7.74
C LEU A 101 0.43 2.30 8.46
N ARG A 102 -0.68 1.89 7.83
CA ARG A 102 -1.53 0.79 8.34
C ARG A 102 -0.76 -0.52 8.42
N ALA A 103 -0.01 -0.88 7.37
CA ALA A 103 0.79 -2.11 7.36
C ALA A 103 1.90 -2.11 8.42
N GLN A 104 2.37 -0.93 8.84
CA GLN A 104 3.29 -0.76 9.97
C GLN A 104 2.61 -0.79 11.35
N GLY A 105 1.29 -0.99 11.42
CA GLY A 105 0.55 -0.97 12.68
C GLY A 105 0.30 0.44 13.22
N LEU A 106 0.34 1.47 12.38
CA LEU A 106 0.13 2.88 12.74
C LEU A 106 -1.13 3.48 12.10
N PRO A 107 -2.33 2.88 12.28
CA PRO A 107 -3.55 3.36 11.64
C PRO A 107 -4.02 4.73 12.14
N ASP A 108 -3.78 5.11 13.39
CA ASP A 108 -4.08 6.47 13.89
C ASP A 108 -3.27 7.53 13.13
N ARG A 109 -1.99 7.27 12.91
CA ARG A 109 -1.13 8.15 12.10
C ARG A 109 -1.62 8.19 10.65
N ALA A 110 -2.01 7.05 10.08
CA ALA A 110 -2.56 6.99 8.72
C ALA A 110 -3.79 7.91 8.54
N LEU A 111 -4.66 7.99 9.55
CA LEU A 111 -5.80 8.91 9.55
C LEU A 111 -5.37 10.37 9.73
N ALA A 112 -4.47 10.65 10.68
CA ALA A 112 -3.99 12.01 10.92
C ALA A 112 -3.31 12.64 9.69
N GLU A 113 -2.49 11.86 8.98
CA GLU A 113 -1.78 12.31 7.77
C GLU A 113 -2.70 12.57 6.57
N THR A 114 -3.92 12.05 6.62
CA THR A 114 -4.91 12.23 5.56
C THR A 114 -6.05 13.15 5.96
N ASP A 115 -6.05 13.71 7.18
CA ASP A 115 -7.22 14.36 7.77
C ASP A 115 -7.75 15.53 6.92
N LEU A 116 -6.84 16.33 6.35
CA LEU A 116 -7.16 17.44 5.43
C LEU A 116 -7.85 17.00 4.11
N PHE A 117 -7.94 15.70 3.85
CA PHE A 117 -8.53 15.10 2.65
C PHE A 117 -9.77 14.26 2.99
N ASP A 118 -10.49 14.58 4.07
CA ASP A 118 -11.73 13.89 4.47
C ASP A 118 -12.84 13.96 3.39
N HIS A 119 -12.84 15.04 2.61
CA HIS A 119 -13.71 15.28 1.47
C HIS A 119 -13.18 14.72 0.15
N SER A 120 -12.04 14.01 0.14
CA SER A 120 -11.50 13.33 -1.04
C SER A 120 -12.58 12.51 -1.76
N ASN A 121 -12.62 12.62 -3.09
CA ASN A 121 -13.46 11.78 -3.95
C ASN A 121 -12.64 10.70 -4.67
N TYR A 122 -11.40 10.45 -4.23
CA TYR A 122 -10.51 9.45 -4.82
C TYR A 122 -10.69 8.10 -4.13
N PRO A 123 -11.29 7.08 -4.80
CA PRO A 123 -11.66 5.83 -4.16
C PRO A 123 -10.52 5.10 -3.43
N PRO A 124 -9.28 5.05 -3.93
CA PRO A 124 -8.17 4.40 -3.22
C PRO A 124 -7.81 5.07 -1.89
N LEU A 125 -7.88 6.40 -1.80
CA LEU A 125 -7.63 7.13 -0.55
C LEU A 125 -8.77 6.88 0.45
N ILE A 126 -10.02 7.00 0.00
CA ILE A 126 -11.20 6.74 0.83
C ILE A 126 -11.18 5.30 1.37
N THR A 127 -10.87 4.33 0.52
CA THR A 127 -10.78 2.90 0.89
C THR A 127 -9.67 2.65 1.91
N SER A 128 -8.48 3.24 1.71
CA SER A 128 -7.37 3.11 2.65
C SER A 128 -7.69 3.71 4.02
N ARG A 129 -8.34 4.87 4.05
CA ARG A 129 -8.81 5.50 5.30
C ARG A 129 -9.88 4.67 6.01
N ALA A 130 -10.87 4.15 5.29
CA ALA A 130 -11.90 3.28 5.86
C ALA A 130 -11.28 2.00 6.44
N ALA A 131 -10.27 1.46 5.76
CA ALA A 131 -9.52 0.32 6.25
C ALA A 131 -8.69 0.65 7.52
N ALA A 132 -8.13 1.86 7.65
CA ALA A 132 -7.47 2.33 8.88
C ALA A 132 -8.49 2.45 10.03
N MET A 133 -9.69 2.96 9.75
CA MET A 133 -10.78 3.00 10.74
C MET A 133 -11.17 1.59 11.21
N CYS A 134 -11.22 0.61 10.31
CA CYS A 134 -11.42 -0.79 10.69
C CYS A 134 -10.28 -1.33 11.58
N ASP A 135 -9.03 -0.97 11.31
CA ASP A 135 -7.88 -1.37 12.15
C ASP A 135 -8.01 -0.81 13.59
N LEU A 136 -8.71 0.33 13.74
CA LEU A 136 -9.02 0.98 15.01
C LEU A 136 -10.39 0.61 15.59
N ALA A 137 -11.06 -0.41 15.03
CA ALA A 137 -12.42 -0.80 15.40
C ALA A 137 -13.48 0.32 15.34
N ARG A 138 -13.25 1.36 14.53
CA ARG A 138 -14.20 2.47 14.28
C ARG A 138 -15.17 2.09 13.17
N TRP A 139 -15.91 1.00 13.38
CA TRP A 139 -16.71 0.31 12.35
C TRP A 139 -17.78 1.17 11.69
N GLU A 140 -18.49 2.00 12.46
CA GLU A 140 -19.55 2.90 11.95
C GLU A 140 -19.00 3.95 10.99
N GLN A 141 -17.86 4.56 11.37
CA GLN A 141 -17.18 5.56 10.57
C GLN A 141 -16.64 4.91 9.28
N ALA A 142 -16.04 3.72 9.40
CA ALA A 142 -15.57 2.94 8.25
C ALA A 142 -16.71 2.60 7.28
N LYS A 143 -17.88 2.17 7.78
CA LYS A 143 -19.07 1.88 6.97
C LYS A 143 -19.56 3.12 6.23
N LYS A 144 -19.68 4.25 6.92
CA LYS A 144 -20.09 5.53 6.31
C LYS A 144 -19.13 5.91 5.19
N LEU A 145 -17.84 5.80 5.44
CA LEU A 145 -16.79 6.20 4.50
C LEU A 145 -16.73 5.28 3.29
N ILE A 146 -16.74 3.96 3.48
CA ILE A 146 -16.71 3.00 2.37
C ILE A 146 -18.00 3.00 1.54
N GLY A 147 -19.14 3.35 2.16
CA GLY A 147 -20.40 3.56 1.45
C GLY A 147 -20.32 4.65 0.36
N ARG A 148 -19.46 5.67 0.54
CA ARG A 148 -19.22 6.69 -0.49
C ARG A 148 -18.59 6.09 -1.74
N VAL A 149 -17.61 5.19 -1.57
CA VAL A 149 -16.95 4.50 -2.69
C VAL A 149 -17.94 3.63 -3.44
N LEU A 150 -18.73 2.84 -2.72
CA LEU A 150 -19.73 1.94 -3.33
C LEU A 150 -20.84 2.67 -4.09
N ALA A 151 -21.08 3.95 -3.80
CA ALA A 151 -22.03 4.79 -4.53
C ALA A 151 -21.44 5.41 -5.81
N MET A 152 -20.12 5.38 -5.99
CA MET A 152 -19.46 5.87 -7.20
C MET A 152 -19.51 4.82 -8.33
N PRO A 153 -19.54 5.23 -9.61
CA PRO A 153 -19.38 4.28 -10.71
C PRO A 153 -17.94 3.74 -10.76
N GLY A 154 -17.77 2.43 -10.95
CA GLY A 154 -16.45 1.81 -11.10
C GLY A 154 -16.36 0.39 -10.51
N ASP A 155 -15.18 -0.22 -10.65
CA ASP A 155 -14.83 -1.45 -9.94
C ASP A 155 -14.33 -1.10 -8.53
N HIS A 156 -14.90 -1.77 -7.54
CA HIS A 156 -14.71 -1.52 -6.11
C HIS A 156 -14.08 -2.70 -5.37
N GLY A 157 -13.30 -3.55 -6.07
CA GLY A 157 -12.69 -4.76 -5.52
C GLY A 157 -12.03 -4.59 -4.14
N GLU A 158 -11.18 -3.56 -3.97
CA GLU A 158 -10.55 -3.28 -2.67
C GLU A 158 -11.53 -2.81 -1.60
N ALA A 159 -12.60 -2.11 -1.98
CA ALA A 159 -13.63 -1.64 -1.06
C ALA A 159 -14.43 -2.79 -0.46
N PHE A 160 -14.68 -3.86 -1.22
CA PHE A 160 -15.37 -5.06 -0.71
C PHE A 160 -14.59 -5.76 0.40
N SER A 161 -13.26 -5.69 0.39
CA SER A 161 -12.45 -6.22 1.50
C SER A 161 -12.72 -5.47 2.80
N VAL A 162 -12.91 -4.15 2.75
CA VAL A 162 -13.30 -3.34 3.91
C VAL A 162 -14.71 -3.69 4.37
N VAL A 163 -15.67 -3.83 3.44
CA VAL A 163 -17.04 -4.25 3.75
C VAL A 163 -17.06 -5.62 4.44
N HIS A 164 -16.31 -6.59 3.93
CA HIS A 164 -16.22 -7.93 4.52
C HIS A 164 -15.71 -7.87 5.96
N ARG A 165 -14.66 -7.07 6.22
CA ARG A 165 -14.15 -6.85 7.58
C ARG A 165 -15.21 -6.26 8.52
N ILE A 166 -15.96 -5.26 8.06
CA ILE A 166 -17.02 -4.64 8.86
C ILE A 166 -18.12 -5.66 9.14
N LYS A 167 -18.61 -6.40 8.13
CA LYS A 167 -19.64 -7.44 8.30
C LYS A 167 -19.21 -8.53 9.27
N GLY A 168 -17.94 -8.95 9.23
CA GLY A 168 -17.42 -9.96 10.15
C GLY A 168 -17.35 -9.48 11.59
N ALA A 169 -16.95 -8.22 11.83
CA ALA A 169 -16.82 -7.67 13.18
C ALA A 169 -18.12 -7.12 13.75
N ARG A 170 -18.98 -6.56 12.90
CA ARG A 170 -20.21 -5.84 13.24
C ARG A 170 -21.32 -6.14 12.20
N PRO A 171 -21.85 -7.38 12.17
CA PRO A 171 -22.88 -7.79 11.22
C PRO A 171 -24.17 -6.97 11.36
N ASP A 172 -24.45 -6.44 12.56
CA ASP A 172 -25.56 -5.54 12.86
C ASP A 172 -25.57 -4.27 12.00
N LEU A 173 -24.41 -3.86 11.47
CA LEU A 173 -24.32 -2.70 10.58
C LEU A 173 -24.73 -3.00 9.14
N TYR A 174 -24.85 -4.26 8.77
CA TYR A 174 -25.41 -4.67 7.48
C TYR A 174 -26.55 -5.64 7.75
N PRO A 175 -27.67 -5.16 8.34
CA PRO A 175 -28.82 -6.02 8.55
C PRO A 175 -29.24 -6.58 7.19
N PRO A 176 -29.71 -7.85 7.14
CA PRO A 176 -30.37 -8.34 5.95
C PRO A 176 -31.45 -7.32 5.57
N LYS A 177 -31.52 -6.96 4.29
CA LYS A 177 -32.67 -6.19 3.82
C LYS A 177 -33.89 -6.99 4.24
N ASP A 178 -34.76 -6.42 5.07
CA ASP A 178 -36.01 -7.05 5.42
C ASP A 178 -36.64 -7.53 4.12
N GLN A 179 -36.84 -8.84 4.00
CA GLN A 179 -37.76 -9.39 3.02
C GLN A 179 -39.17 -9.07 3.53
N GLY A 180 -39.47 -7.78 3.58
CA GLY A 180 -40.76 -7.23 3.98
C GLY A 180 -41.70 -7.27 2.79
N ASN A 181 -42.47 -8.36 2.75
CA ASN A 181 -43.87 -8.49 2.33
C ASN A 181 -44.47 -7.41 1.40
#